data_AF-A0A358AI50-F1
#
_entry.id   AF-A0A358AI50-F1
#
_cell.length_a   1.000
_cell.length_b   1.000
_cell.length_c   1.000
_cell.angle_alpha   90.00
_cell.angle_beta   90.00
_cell.angle_gamma   90.00
#
_symmetry.space_group_name_H-M   'P 1'
#
loop_
_entity.id
_entity.type
_entity.pdbx_description
1 polymer ?
#
loop_
_entity_poly.entity_id
_entity_poly.type
_entity_poly.pdbx_seq_one_letter_code
_entity_poly.pdbx_strand_id
1 'polypeptide(L)' 'LTYSASNLPSGATFNTKTRVFKWTPKRSQKGKYTAIFKVTDANSASDSETVTIRCK' A
#
# COMPACT_ATOMS: atom_id res chain seq x y z
N LEU A 1 12.03 -2.79 12.50
CA LEU A 1 10.79 -3.02 11.72
C LEU A 1 11.07 -2.66 10.28
N THR A 2 10.78 -3.57 9.35
CA THR A 2 10.89 -3.37 7.90
C THR A 2 9.48 -3.30 7.33
N TYR A 3 9.16 -2.18 6.68
CA TYR A 3 7.85 -1.94 6.08
C TYR A 3 7.90 -2.17 4.57
N SER A 4 6.84 -2.74 4.00
CA SER A 4 6.67 -2.88 2.57
C SER A 4 5.21 -2.76 2.17
N ALA A 5 4.98 -2.53 0.88
CA ALA A 5 3.64 -2.56 0.31
C ALA A 5 3.66 -3.24 -1.06
N SER A 6 2.56 -3.92 -1.39
CA SER A 6 2.37 -4.61 -2.66
C SER A 6 0.96 -4.42 -3.20
N ASN A 7 0.76 -4.80 -4.47
CA ASN A 7 -0.50 -4.62 -5.20
C ASN A 7 -1.00 -3.16 -5.22
N LEU A 8 -0.06 -2.20 -5.19
CA LEU A 8 -0.42 -0.79 -5.21
C LEU A 8 -1.06 -0.41 -6.55
N PRO A 9 -2.06 0.49 -6.56
CA PRO A 9 -2.59 1.03 -7.81
C PRO A 9 -1.48 1.65 -8.66
N SER A 10 -1.62 1.60 -9.99
CA SER A 10 -0.65 2.24 -10.88
C SER A 10 -0.48 3.73 -10.54
N GLY A 11 0.78 4.15 -10.37
CA GLY A 11 1.15 5.51 -9.97
C GLY A 11 1.05 5.80 -8.47
N ALA A 12 0.62 4.83 -7.65
CA ALA A 12 0.68 4.95 -6.20
C ALA A 12 2.08 4.60 -5.68
N THR A 13 2.47 5.23 -4.58
CA THR A 13 3.75 4.98 -3.90
C THR A 13 3.55 4.79 -2.41
N PHE A 14 4.44 4.01 -1.79
CA PHE A 14 4.51 3.87 -0.34
C PHE A 14 5.95 4.17 0.09
N ASN A 15 6.11 5.22 0.89
CA ASN A 15 7.40 5.54 1.48
C ASN A 15 7.57 4.75 2.77
N THR A 16 8.46 3.75 2.76
CA THR A 16 8.70 2.85 3.90
C THR A 16 9.36 3.53 5.09
N LYS A 17 10.07 4.65 4.88
CA LYS A 17 10.69 5.45 5.95
C LYS A 17 9.66 6.30 6.69
N THR A 18 8.76 6.96 5.96
CA THR A 18 7.73 7.83 6.55
C THR A 18 6.41 7.11 6.83
N ARG A 19 6.23 5.90 6.28
CA ARG A 19 5.00 5.08 6.33
C ARG A 19 3.81 5.75 5.65
N VAL A 20 4.09 6.58 4.65
CA VAL A 20 3.06 7.34 3.91
C VAL A 20 2.78 6.66 2.57
N PHE A 21 1.53 6.28 2.37
CA PHE A 21 0.98 5.93 1.06
C PHE A 21 0.48 7.20 0.37
N LYS A 22 0.83 7.39 -0.91
CA LYS A 22 0.37 8.52 -1.72
C LYS A 22 -0.10 8.01 -3.08
N TRP A 23 -1.26 8.50 -3.51
CA TRP A 23 -1.81 8.18 -4.83
C TRP A 23 -2.67 9.33 -5.35
N THR A 24 -2.42 9.72 -6.60
CA THR A 24 -3.28 10.63 -7.35
C THR A 24 -3.86 9.83 -8.52
N PRO A 25 -5.09 9.29 -8.40
CA PRO A 25 -5.70 8.49 -9.46
C PRO A 25 -6.02 9.35 -10.69
N LYS A 26 -5.85 8.76 -11.87
CA LYS A 26 -6.36 9.31 -13.14
C LYS A 26 -7.84 8.95 -13.31
N ARG A 27 -8.56 9.69 -14.15
CA ARG A 27 -9.98 9.43 -14.47
C ARG A 27 -10.23 8.01 -14.98
N SER A 28 -9.27 7.40 -15.68
CA SER A 28 -9.35 6.01 -16.15
C SER A 28 -9.20 4.96 -15.05
N GLN A 29 -8.81 5.36 -13.83
CA GLN A 29 -8.60 4.49 -12.67
C GLN A 29 -9.80 4.48 -11.73
N LYS A 30 -11.01 4.76 -12.24
CA LYS A 30 -12.24 4.58 -11.48
C LYS A 30 -12.44 3.09 -11.19
N GLY A 31 -12.67 2.74 -9.93
CA GLY A 31 -12.84 1.35 -9.53
C GLY A 31 -12.38 1.05 -8.11
N LYS A 32 -12.30 -0.25 -7.80
CA LYS A 32 -11.84 -0.79 -6.52
C LYS A 32 -10.44 -1.35 -6.68
N TYR A 33 -9.55 -1.01 -5.75
CA TYR A 33 -8.18 -1.51 -5.67
C TYR A 33 -7.92 -2.08 -4.29
N THR A 34 -6.97 -3.01 -4.17
CA THR A 34 -6.54 -3.60 -2.91
C THR A 34 -5.04 -3.40 -2.74
N ALA A 35 -4.62 -2.62 -1.76
CA ALA A 35 -3.21 -2.46 -1.40
C ALA A 35 -2.91 -3.33 -0.17
N ILE A 36 -1.79 -4.04 -0.19
CA ILE A 36 -1.35 -4.84 0.95
C ILE A 36 -0.17 -4.13 1.60
N PHE A 37 -0.26 -3.86 2.90
CA PHE A 37 0.82 -3.30 3.69
C PHE A 37 1.33 -4.36 4.65
N LYS A 38 2.65 -4.50 4.76
CA LYS A 38 3.30 -5.51 5.59
C LYS A 38 4.37 -4.87 6.46
N VAL A 39 4.49 -5.36 7.69
CA VAL A 39 5.61 -5.06 8.59
C VAL A 39 6.26 -6.36 9.06
N THR A 40 7.59 -6.39 9.07
CA THR A 40 8.39 -7.49 9.62
C THR A 40 9.30 -6.96 10.72
N ASP A 41 9.39 -7.66 11.85
CA ASP A 41 10.32 -7.32 12.92
C ASP A 41 11.74 -7.89 12.71
N ALA A 42 12.64 -7.65 13.66
CA ALA A 42 14.02 -8.15 13.56
C ALA A 42 14.13 -9.68 13.74
N ASN A 43 13.09 -10.30 14.30
CA ASN A 43 13.00 -11.74 14.53
C ASN A 43 12.27 -12.48 13.39
N SER A 44 12.03 -11.78 12.28
CA SER A 44 11.30 -12.29 11.11
C SER A 44 9.80 -12.57 11.34
N ALA A 45 9.22 -12.16 12.47
CA ALA A 45 7.78 -12.16 12.64
C ALA A 45 7.18 -11.06 11.76
N SER A 46 6.06 -11.35 11.09
CA SER A 46 5.43 -10.38 10.20
C SER A 46 3.93 -10.35 10.34
N ASP A 47 3.38 -9.15 10.16
CA ASP A 47 1.95 -8.89 10.11
C ASP A 47 1.61 -8.09 8.85
N SER A 48 0.37 -8.23 8.36
CA SER A 48 -0.06 -7.60 7.11
C SER A 48 -1.53 -7.23 7.11
N GLU A 49 -1.84 -6.08 6.52
CA GLU A 49 -3.19 -5.57 6.37
C GLU A 49 -3.54 -5.34 4.89
N THR A 50 -4.76 -5.72 4.50
CA THR A 50 -5.27 -5.50 3.14
C THR A 50 -6.28 -4.35 3.11
N VAL A 51 -5.89 -3.24 2.49
CA VAL A 51 -6.72 -2.03 2.41
C VAL A 51 -7.42 -1.96 1.06
N THR A 52 -8.74 -1.82 1.10
CA THR A 52 -9.54 -1.52 -0.09
C THR A 52 -9.60 -0.02 -0.35
N ILE A 53 -9.19 0.42 -1.55
CA ILE A 53 -9.27 1.81 -1.99
C ILE A 53 -10.32 1.90 -3.10
N ARG A 54 -11.27 2.83 -2.97
CA ARG A 54 -12.27 3.12 -4.01
C ARG A 54 -11.97 4.48 -4.64
N CYS A 55 -11.63 4.48 -5.93
CA CYS A 55 -11.58 5.68 -6.74
C CYS A 55 -12.91 5.84 -7.47
N LYS A 56 -13.53 7.01 -7.35
CA LYS A 56 -14.82 7.31 -7.98
C LYS A 56 -14.66 8.20 -9.20
#